data_AF-A0A9P6HPM1-F1
#
_entry.id   AF-A0A9P6HPM1-F1
#
_cell.length_a   1.000
_cell.length_b   1.000
_cell.length_c   1.000
_cell.angle_alpha   90.00
_cell.angle_beta   90.00
_cell.angle_gamma   90.00
#
_symmetry.space_group_name_H-M   'P 1'
#
loop_
_entity.id
_entity.type
_entity.pdbx_description
1 polymer ?
#
loop_
_entity_poly.entity_id
_entity_poly.type
_entity_poly.pdbx_seq_one_letter_code
_entity_poly.pdbx_strand_id
1 'polypeptide(L)' 'RSLDPILGIFTGVFAYYLAENHPRTGFAPEEKLRPLVQWKWAQYRAKRDKKLESLEANVDWTGLSPEGGKQ' A
#
# COMPACT_ATOMS: atom_id res chain seq x y z
N ARG A 1 -17.39 21.46 -14.88
CA ARG A 1 -17.02 21.29 -13.44
C ARG A 1 -16.60 19.84 -13.27
N SER A 2 -15.29 19.55 -13.26
CA SER A 2 -14.78 18.20 -13.06
C SER A 2 -14.87 17.90 -11.56
N LEU A 3 -15.67 16.89 -11.19
CA LEU A 3 -15.62 16.33 -9.85
C LEU A 3 -14.32 15.54 -9.75
N ASP A 4 -13.48 15.88 -8.78
CA ASP A 4 -12.21 15.20 -8.57
C ASP A 4 -12.48 13.72 -8.25
N PRO A 5 -12.10 12.78 -9.13
CA PRO A 5 -12.38 11.36 -8.93
C PRO A 5 -11.66 10.81 -7.70
N ILE A 6 -10.55 11.41 -7.30
CA ILE A 6 -9.84 11.07 -6.05
C ILE A 6 -10.72 11.44 -4.86
N LEU A 7 -11.35 12.62 -4.90
CA LEU A 7 -12.24 13.07 -3.85
C LEU A 7 -13.49 12.19 -3.78
N GLY A 8 -14.05 11.77 -4.91
CA GLY A 8 -15.19 10.84 -4.93
C GLY A 8 -14.89 9.49 -4.27
N ILE A 9 -13.71 8.92 -4.55
CA ILE A 9 -13.27 7.67 -3.92
C ILE A 9 -13.05 7.89 -2.42
N PHE A 10 -12.38 8.98 -2.04
CA PHE A 10 -12.14 9.31 -0.64
C PHE A 10 -13.44 9.50 0.14
N THR A 11 -14.38 10.28 -0.41
CA THR A 11 -15.69 10.53 0.19
C THR A 11 -16.50 9.24 0.31
N GLY A 12 -16.46 8.34 -0.68
CA GLY A 12 -17.11 7.03 -0.60
C GLY A 12 -16.54 6.14 0.51
N VAL A 13 -15.20 6.07 0.62
CA VAL A 13 -14.52 5.33 1.69
C VAL A 13 -14.81 5.93 3.07
N PHE A 14 -14.84 7.27 3.17
CA PHE A 14 -15.11 7.98 4.41
C PHE A 14 -16.57 7.79 4.89
N ALA A 15 -17.54 7.88 3.98
CA ALA A 15 -18.94 7.61 4.29
C ALA A 15 -19.14 6.15 4.75
N TYR A 16 -18.47 5.19 4.11
CA TYR A 16 -18.46 3.80 4.54
C TYR A 16 -17.85 3.63 5.94
N TYR A 17 -16.73 4.29 6.22
CA TYR A 17 -16.08 4.26 7.55
C TYR A 17 -16.99 4.80 8.67
N LEU A 18 -17.77 5.86 8.38
CA LEU A 18 -18.67 6.46 9.36
C LEU A 18 -19.89 5.57 9.62
N ALA A 19 -20.46 4.98 8.55
CA ALA A 19 -21.56 4.02 8.66
C ALA A 19 -21.16 2.78 9.50
N GLU A 20 -19.92 2.33 9.34
CA GLU A 20 -19.35 1.17 10.05
C GLU A 20 -19.16 1.40 11.56
N ASN A 21 -18.90 2.64 12.00
CA ASN A 21 -18.70 2.98 13.42
C ASN A 21 -19.99 3.38 14.14
N HIS A 22 -21.15 3.29 13.48
CA HIS A 22 -22.41 3.70 14.10
C HIS A 22 -22.91 2.61 15.06
N PRO A 23 -23.13 2.92 16.35
CA PRO A 23 -23.33 1.91 17.42
C PRO A 23 -24.62 1.09 17.31
N ARG A 24 -25.51 1.45 16.37
CA ARG A 24 -26.83 0.83 16.17
C ARG A 24 -26.92 -0.10 14.94
N THR A 25 -25.91 -0.04 14.07
CA THR A 25 -25.87 -0.74 12.76
C THR A 25 -24.48 -1.31 12.48
N GLY A 26 -23.70 -1.61 13.53
CA GLY A 26 -22.37 -2.18 13.37
C GLY A 26 -22.50 -3.55 12.69
N PHE A 27 -22.12 -3.61 11.41
CA PHE A 27 -22.03 -4.85 10.67
C PHE A 27 -21.14 -5.83 11.45
N ALA A 28 -21.49 -7.12 11.41
CA ALA A 28 -20.73 -8.15 12.10
C ALA A 28 -19.25 -8.09 11.66
N PRO A 29 -18.27 -8.40 12.53
CA PRO A 29 -16.84 -8.37 12.19
C PRO A 29 -16.47 -9.11 10.90
N GLU A 30 -17.27 -10.10 10.53
CA GLU A 30 -17.19 -10.95 9.35
C GLU A 30 -17.57 -10.23 8.04
N GLU A 31 -18.43 -9.21 8.10
CA GLU A 31 -18.91 -8.45 6.94
C GLU A 31 -18.05 -7.21 6.66
N LYS A 32 -17.04 -6.96 7.51
CA LYS A 32 -16.16 -5.80 7.38
C LYS A 32 -15.20 -6.01 6.22
N LEU A 33 -15.07 -5.00 5.37
CA LEU A 33 -14.06 -4.99 4.31
C LEU A 33 -12.65 -4.69 4.85
N ARG A 34 -12.54 -4.23 6.10
CA ARG A 34 -11.26 -3.94 6.76
C ARG A 34 -10.28 -5.12 6.78
N PRO A 35 -10.64 -6.33 7.25
CA PRO A 35 -9.74 -7.49 7.21
C PRO A 35 -9.26 -7.81 5.78
N LEU A 36 -10.12 -7.68 4.78
CA LEU A 36 -9.76 -7.92 3.38
C LEU A 36 -8.76 -6.88 2.86
N VAL A 37 -8.97 -5.60 3.20
CA VAL A 37 -8.06 -4.51 2.86
C VAL A 37 -6.70 -4.70 3.56
N GLN A 38 -6.69 -5.08 4.84
CA GLN A 38 -5.47 -5.39 5.59
C GLN A 38 -4.69 -6.55 4.93
N TRP A 39 -5.38 -7.63 4.56
CA TRP A 39 -4.77 -8.75 3.85
C TRP A 39 -4.17 -8.33 2.49
N LYS A 40 -4.91 -7.52 1.72
CA LYS A 40 -4.45 -7.01 0.42
C LYS A 40 -3.22 -6.10 0.56
N TRP A 41 -3.19 -5.26 1.58
CA TRP A 41 -2.03 -4.43 1.90
C TRP A 41 -0.82 -5.26 2.34
N ALA A 42 -1.02 -6.28 3.18
CA ALA A 42 0.05 -7.19 3.57
C ALA A 42 0.64 -7.93 2.36
N GLN A 43 -0.21 -8.44 1.46
CA GLN A 43 0.20 -9.03 0.18
C GLN A 43 0.97 -8.05 -0.71
N TYR A 44 0.49 -6.81 -0.83
CA TYR A 44 1.16 -5.79 -1.64
C TYR A 44 2.53 -5.43 -1.08
N ARG A 45 2.65 -5.30 0.25
CA ARG A 45 3.93 -5.05 0.94
C ARG A 45 4.92 -6.19 0.68
N ALA A 46 4.49 -7.44 0.88
CA ALA A 46 5.34 -8.61 0.61
C ALA A 46 5.82 -8.69 -0.85
N LYS A 47 4.98 -8.30 -1.82
CA LYS A 47 5.37 -8.23 -3.24
C LYS A 47 6.35 -7.10 -3.51
N ARG A 48 6.20 -5.95 -2.85
CA ARG A 48 7.14 -4.82 -2.96
C ARG A 48 8.51 -5.19 -2.41
N ASP A 49 8.55 -5.85 -1.25
CA ASP A 49 9.79 -6.27 -0.61
C ASP A 49 10.54 -7.28 -1.49
N LYS A 50 9.83 -8.29 -2.03
CA LYS A 50 10.40 -9.24 -3.00
C LYS A 50 10.91 -8.56 -4.28
N LYS A 51 10.20 -7.55 -4.78
CA LYS A 51 10.63 -6.79 -5.95
C LYS A 51 11.91 -6.00 -5.64
N LEU A 52 11.98 -5.39 -4.46
CA LEU A 52 13.17 -4.67 -3.99
C LEU A 52 14.38 -5.61 -3.88
N GLU A 53 14.20 -6.76 -3.24
CA GLU A 53 15.22 -7.80 -3.10
C GLU A 53 15.69 -8.31 -4.48
N SER A 54 14.77 -8.54 -5.43
CA SER A 54 15.12 -8.94 -6.80
C SER A 54 15.85 -7.84 -7.59
N LEU A 55 15.60 -6.56 -7.25
CA LEU A 55 16.30 -5.43 -7.83
C LEU A 55 17.71 -5.32 -7.23
N GLU A 56 17.85 -5.44 -5.91
CA GLU A 56 19.12 -5.43 -5.21
C GLU A 56 20.03 -6.59 -5.64
N ALA A 57 19.48 -7.78 -5.86
CA ALA A 57 20.22 -8.94 -6.37
C ALA A 57 20.70 -8.77 -7.83
N ASN A 58 20.02 -7.94 -8.62
CA ASN A 58 20.42 -7.63 -10.00
C ASN A 58 21.32 -6.39 -10.10
N VAL A 59 21.42 -5.59 -9.02
CA VAL A 59 22.32 -4.43 -8.97
C VAL A 59 23.65 -4.88 -8.39
N ASP A 60 24.63 -5.07 -9.26
CA ASP A 60 26.00 -5.39 -8.89
C ASP A 60 26.71 -4.13 -8.31
N TRP A 61 26.77 -4.05 -6.99
CA TRP A 61 27.46 -2.99 -6.27
C TRP A 61 29.00 -3.14 -6.28
N THR A 62 29.54 -4.23 -6.83
CA THR A 62 31.00 -4.49 -6.82
C THR A 62 31.78 -3.65 -7.84
N GLY A 63 31.09 -2.94 -8.74
CA GLY A 63 31.71 -2.04 -9.73
C GLY A 63 31.82 -0.56 -9.31
N LEU A 64 31.26 -0.15 -8.17
CA LEU A 64 31.23 1.26 -7.74
C LEU A 64 32.34 1.63 -6.74
N SER A 65 33.32 0.76 -6.51
CA SER A 65 34.44 1.07 -5.63
C SER A 65 35.30 2.18 -6.26
N PRO A 66 35.56 3.31 -5.56
CA PRO A 66 36.38 4.41 -6.06
C PRO A 66 37.88 4.08 -6.02
N GLU A 67 38.29 2.97 -6.63
CA GLU A 67 39.70 2.62 -6.84
C GLU A 67 40.16 3.20 -8.19
N GLY A 68 40.22 4.53 -8.29
CA GLY A 68 40.60 5.22 -9.54
C GLY A 68 41.34 6.55 -9.35
N GLY A 69 41.77 6.87 -8.13
CA GLY A 69 42.53 8.09 -7.82
C GLY A 69 44.03 7.83 -7.70
N LYS A 70 44.73 7.63 -8.82
CA LYS A 70 46.20 7.78 -8.87
C LYS A 70 46.57 8.72 -10.02
N GLN A 71 47.01 9.92 -9.67
CA GLN A 71 47.95 10.74 -10.44
C GLN A 71 49.14 11.03 -9.53
#